data_AF-A0A7S3RL89-F1
#
_entry.id   AF-A0A7S3RL89-F1
#
_cell.length_a   1.000
_cell.length_b   1.000
_cell.length_c   1.000
_cell.angle_alpha   90.00
_cell.angle_beta   90.00
_cell.angle_gamma   90.00
#
_symmetry.space_group_name_H-M   'P 1'
#
loop_
_entity.id
_entity.type
_entity.pdbx_description
1 polymer ?
#
loop_
_entity_poly.entity_id
_entity_poly.type
_entity_poly.pdbx_seq_one_letter_code
_entity_poly.pdbx_strand_id
1 'polypeptide(L)'
;CSYMTNADAQTEQVKSDAKLAQQLQQAEQGQAGAAIVQGIPVGAPSAPAAVVLGAEGRGLPYPVVVGISLPVEEVLVLRYRFSMMCFATIDIFSTALHAFTVLVDAQRVNANWGIVGLFGLIFLIGPLCGLSGARRLNTSLVAVYLAFCIVKTGFEFALAIVTPYLMYVIASLIQLWITKIVFTFWRALRALTPQQKAQLLDPTSARDVHPGFAYW
;
A
#
# COMPACT_ATOMS: atom_id res chain seq x y z
N CYS A 1 -55.55 17.60 -16.96
CA CYS A 1 -54.51 17.54 -15.93
C CYS A 1 -54.86 16.47 -14.93
N SER A 2 -54.26 15.28 -15.07
CA SER A 2 -54.44 14.19 -14.10
C SER A 2 -53.41 14.38 -13.01
N TYR A 3 -53.85 14.58 -11.77
CA TYR A 3 -52.98 14.69 -10.60
C TYR A 3 -52.52 13.29 -10.22
N MET A 4 -51.28 12.92 -10.54
CA MET A 4 -50.64 11.74 -9.94
C MET A 4 -50.63 11.95 -8.43
N THR A 5 -51.23 11.01 -7.71
CA THR A 5 -51.27 11.06 -6.25
C THR A 5 -49.91 10.60 -5.70
N ASN A 6 -49.50 11.10 -4.54
CA ASN A 6 -48.23 10.70 -3.91
C ASN A 6 -48.10 9.17 -3.71
N ALA A 7 -49.22 8.44 -3.67
CA ALA A 7 -49.25 6.98 -3.57
C ALA A 7 -48.77 6.28 -4.86
N ASP A 8 -49.07 6.86 -6.03
CA ASP A 8 -48.66 6.30 -7.31
C ASP A 8 -47.14 6.47 -7.52
N ALA A 9 -46.60 7.61 -7.08
CA ALA A 9 -45.16 7.90 -7.14
C ALA A 9 -44.33 6.93 -6.27
N GLN A 10 -44.81 6.60 -5.07
CA GLN A 10 -44.13 5.64 -4.20
C GLN A 10 -44.14 4.22 -4.78
N THR A 11 -45.23 3.83 -5.46
CA THR A 11 -45.35 2.50 -6.05
C THR A 11 -44.41 2.31 -7.23
N GLU A 12 -44.15 3.37 -8.01
CA GLU A 12 -43.15 3.31 -9.09
C GLU A 12 -41.71 3.24 -8.55
N GLN A 13 -41.41 3.96 -7.48
CA GLN A 13 -40.09 3.95 -6.87
C GLN A 13 -39.71 2.56 -6.34
N VAL A 14 -40.62 1.88 -5.64
CA VAL A 14 -40.39 0.52 -5.13
C VAL A 14 -40.13 -0.49 -6.26
N LYS A 15 -40.81 -0.35 -7.40
CA LYS A 15 -40.59 -1.20 -8.57
C LYS A 15 -39.24 -0.94 -9.23
N SER A 16 -38.76 0.31 -9.22
CA SER A 16 -37.44 0.68 -9.73
C SER A 16 -36.32 0.08 -8.88
N ASP A 17 -36.44 0.20 -7.55
CA ASP A 17 -35.44 -0.31 -6.61
C ASP A 17 -35.33 -1.84 -6.64
N ALA A 18 -36.46 -2.53 -6.79
CA ALA A 18 -36.48 -3.99 -6.95
C ALA A 18 -35.77 -4.45 -8.23
N LYS A 19 -35.93 -3.72 -9.35
CA LYS A 19 -35.21 -4.01 -10.60
C LYS A 19 -33.71 -3.74 -10.47
N LEU A 20 -33.32 -2.66 -9.80
CA LEU A 20 -31.92 -2.33 -9.57
C LEU A 20 -31.22 -3.39 -8.71
N ALA A 21 -31.87 -3.84 -7.64
CA ALA A 21 -31.37 -4.92 -6.79
C ALA A 21 -31.19 -6.22 -7.59
N GLN A 22 -32.14 -6.56 -8.46
CA GLN A 22 -32.05 -7.75 -9.32
C GLN A 22 -30.91 -7.64 -10.35
N GLN A 23 -30.65 -6.45 -10.90
CA GLN A 23 -29.52 -6.23 -11.81
C GLN A 23 -28.17 -6.36 -11.10
N LEU A 24 -28.04 -5.83 -9.87
CA LEU A 24 -26.82 -6.00 -9.06
C LEU A 24 -26.57 -7.46 -8.73
N GLN A 25 -27.62 -8.21 -8.38
CA GLN A 25 -27.50 -9.63 -8.06
C GLN A 25 -27.14 -10.50 -9.28
N GLN A 26 -27.66 -10.14 -10.47
CA GLN A 26 -27.25 -10.78 -11.73
C GLN A 26 -25.80 -10.43 -12.11
N ALA A 27 -25.35 -9.20 -11.85
CA ALA A 27 -23.96 -8.81 -12.05
C ALA A 27 -23.01 -9.59 -11.11
N GLU A 28 -23.36 -9.72 -9.83
CA GLU A 28 -22.58 -10.53 -8.87
C GLU A 28 -22.52 -12.01 -9.26
N GLN A 29 -23.64 -12.61 -9.72
CA GLN A 29 -23.66 -14.00 -10.19
C GLN A 29 -22.86 -14.21 -11.49
N GLY A 30 -22.89 -13.25 -12.41
CA GLY A 30 -22.06 -13.29 -13.62
C GLY A 30 -20.56 -13.20 -13.31
N GLN A 31 -20.19 -12.45 -12.28
CA GLN A 31 -18.80 -12.34 -11.80
C GLN A 31 -18.36 -13.55 -10.98
N ALA A 32 -19.27 -14.23 -10.28
CA ALA A 32 -18.96 -15.47 -9.55
C ALA A 32 -18.58 -16.66 -10.47
N GLY A 33 -18.96 -16.61 -11.75
CA GLY A 33 -18.54 -17.58 -12.76
C GLY A 33 -17.13 -17.33 -13.35
N ALA A 34 -16.59 -16.12 -13.19
CA ALA A 34 -15.17 -15.87 -13.40
C ALA A 34 -14.46 -16.46 -12.20
N ALA A 35 -14.04 -17.73 -12.32
CA ALA A 35 -13.35 -18.51 -11.32
C ALA A 35 -12.53 -17.60 -10.40
N ILE A 36 -13.08 -17.32 -9.21
CA ILE A 36 -12.27 -16.88 -8.08
C ILE A 36 -11.28 -18.04 -7.94
N VAL A 37 -10.05 -17.81 -8.36
CA VAL A 37 -8.93 -18.74 -8.17
C VAL A 37 -8.75 -18.82 -6.65
N GLN A 38 -9.60 -19.65 -6.05
CA GLN A 38 -9.48 -20.17 -4.70
C GLN A 38 -8.08 -20.76 -4.58
N GLY A 39 -7.49 -20.52 -3.42
CA GLY A 39 -6.07 -20.69 -3.15
C GLY A 39 -5.41 -21.85 -3.88
N ILE A 40 -4.24 -21.55 -4.45
CA ILE A 40 -3.29 -22.53 -4.95
C ILE A 40 -3.18 -23.65 -3.91
N PRO A 41 -3.58 -24.90 -4.23
CA PRO A 41 -3.31 -26.02 -3.35
C PRO A 41 -1.78 -26.12 -3.19
N VAL A 42 -1.32 -26.00 -1.95
CA VAL A 42 0.08 -26.15 -1.57
C VAL A 42 0.50 -27.58 -1.94
N GLY A 43 1.11 -27.77 -3.11
CA GLY A 43 1.56 -29.10 -3.57
C GLY A 43 1.74 -29.31 -5.08
N ALA A 44 1.22 -28.42 -5.94
CA ALA A 44 1.42 -28.54 -7.38
C ALA A 44 2.77 -27.95 -7.83
N PRO A 45 3.51 -28.58 -8.76
CA PRO A 45 4.73 -28.01 -9.34
C PRO A 45 4.41 -26.64 -9.95
N SER A 46 5.18 -25.65 -9.52
CA SER A 46 5.01 -24.22 -9.82
C SER A 46 4.98 -23.94 -11.32
N ALA A 47 3.79 -23.89 -11.90
CA ALA A 47 3.59 -23.21 -13.18
C ALA A 47 3.68 -21.69 -12.94
N PRO A 48 4.24 -20.90 -13.89
CA PRO A 48 4.40 -19.47 -13.73
C PRO A 48 3.04 -18.81 -13.49
N ALA A 49 2.99 -18.00 -12.43
CA ALA A 49 1.78 -17.32 -11.98
C ALA A 49 1.27 -16.35 -13.07
N ALA A 50 0.28 -16.79 -13.84
CA ALA A 50 -0.42 -15.93 -14.78
C ALA A 50 -1.31 -14.96 -13.98
N VAL A 51 -0.88 -13.70 -13.88
CA VAL A 51 -1.72 -12.63 -13.34
C VAL A 51 -2.76 -12.29 -14.41
N VAL A 52 -4.00 -12.72 -14.21
CA VAL A 52 -5.12 -12.33 -15.07
C VAL A 52 -5.53 -10.90 -14.69
N LEU A 53 -4.98 -9.90 -15.38
CA LEU A 53 -5.55 -8.55 -15.36
C LEU A 53 -6.80 -8.56 -16.25
N GLY A 54 -7.98 -8.46 -15.65
CA GLY A 54 -9.24 -8.30 -16.36
C GLY A 54 -9.26 -6.97 -17.12
N ALA A 55 -8.92 -6.99 -18.40
CA ALA A 55 -9.18 -5.89 -19.31
C ALA A 55 -10.68 -5.90 -19.64
N GLU A 56 -11.47 -5.08 -18.93
CA GLU A 56 -12.82 -4.76 -19.37
C GLU A 56 -12.73 -3.94 -20.67
N GLY A 57 -13.34 -4.47 -21.74
CA GLY A 57 -13.80 -3.64 -22.86
C GLY A 57 -13.03 -3.77 -24.16
N ARG A 58 -13.33 -4.84 -24.94
CA ARG A 58 -13.81 -4.76 -26.34
C ARG A 58 -13.81 -6.15 -26.98
N GLY A 59 -14.96 -6.84 -26.92
CA GLY A 59 -15.43 -7.77 -27.95
C GLY A 59 -14.56 -8.97 -28.34
N LEU A 60 -13.47 -9.27 -27.64
CA LEU A 60 -12.65 -10.45 -27.91
C LEU A 60 -13.24 -11.66 -27.16
N PRO A 61 -13.64 -12.74 -27.86
CA PRO A 61 -14.30 -13.90 -27.26
C PRO A 61 -13.36 -14.80 -26.43
N TYR A 62 -12.13 -14.37 -26.17
CA TYR A 62 -11.15 -15.11 -25.38
C TYR A 62 -10.49 -14.16 -24.38
N PRO A 63 -10.29 -14.58 -23.11
CA PRO A 63 -9.42 -13.86 -22.22
C PRO A 63 -8.04 -13.84 -22.86
N VAL A 64 -7.58 -12.66 -23.28
CA VAL A 64 -6.19 -12.49 -23.66
C VAL A 64 -5.41 -12.61 -22.36
N VAL A 65 -5.01 -13.83 -22.03
CA VAL A 65 -3.95 -14.10 -21.06
C VAL A 65 -2.70 -13.55 -21.74
N VAL A 66 -2.44 -12.25 -21.54
CA VAL A 66 -1.15 -11.69 -21.92
C VAL A 66 -0.16 -12.39 -21.00
N GLY A 67 0.43 -13.47 -21.50
CA GLY A 67 1.44 -14.28 -20.82
C GLY A 67 2.75 -13.51 -20.69
N ILE A 68 2.67 -12.29 -20.19
CA ILE A 68 3.84 -11.51 -19.82
C ILE A 68 4.21 -12.06 -18.46
N SER A 69 5.06 -13.08 -18.48
CA SER A 69 5.82 -13.54 -17.33
C SER A 69 6.78 -12.42 -16.92
N LEU A 70 6.23 -11.27 -16.50
CA LEU A 70 6.99 -10.27 -15.79
C LEU A 70 7.53 -10.97 -14.53
N PRO A 71 8.83 -10.87 -14.24
CA PRO A 71 9.39 -11.47 -13.05
C PRO A 71 8.60 -10.96 -11.83
N VAL A 72 8.25 -11.88 -10.94
CA VAL A 72 7.37 -11.64 -9.78
C VAL A 72 7.88 -10.46 -8.93
N GLU A 73 9.20 -10.25 -8.94
CA GLU A 73 9.91 -9.16 -8.29
C GLU A 73 9.51 -7.77 -8.79
N GLU A 74 9.28 -7.59 -10.08
CA GLU A 74 8.92 -6.28 -10.67
C GLU A 74 7.51 -5.87 -10.26
N VAL A 75 6.56 -6.81 -10.28
CA VAL A 75 5.18 -6.58 -9.83
C VAL A 75 5.15 -6.24 -8.34
N LEU A 76 5.96 -6.92 -7.54
CA LEU A 76 6.09 -6.62 -6.11
C LEU A 76 6.64 -5.21 -5.90
N VAL A 77 7.70 -4.82 -6.59
CA VAL A 77 8.31 -3.50 -6.44
C VAL A 77 7.34 -2.39 -6.82
N LEU A 78 6.55 -2.54 -7.88
CA LEU A 78 5.52 -1.57 -8.26
C LEU A 78 4.44 -1.41 -7.18
N ARG A 79 3.87 -2.52 -6.69
CA ARG A 79 2.83 -2.50 -5.64
C ARG A 79 3.35 -1.88 -4.35
N TYR A 80 4.53 -2.32 -3.91
CA TYR A 80 5.13 -1.84 -2.67
C TYR A 80 5.67 -0.41 -2.76
N ARG A 81 5.98 0.11 -3.97
CA ARG A 81 6.43 1.49 -4.14
C ARG A 81 5.39 2.48 -3.63
N PHE A 82 4.13 2.32 -4.02
CA PHE A 82 3.05 3.19 -3.56
C PHE A 82 2.81 3.03 -2.06
N SER A 83 2.70 1.79 -1.57
CA SER A 83 2.54 1.52 -0.13
C SER A 83 3.67 2.14 0.70
N MET A 84 4.93 2.05 0.23
CA MET A 84 6.07 2.61 0.95
C MET A 84 6.05 4.14 0.99
N MET A 85 5.58 4.82 -0.06
CA MET A 85 5.36 6.27 -0.02
C MET A 85 4.28 6.65 1.00
N CYS A 86 3.17 5.91 1.04
CA CYS A 86 2.10 6.13 2.02
C CYS A 86 2.60 5.91 3.45
N PHE A 87 3.29 4.79 3.70
CA PHE A 87 3.83 4.50 5.04
C PHE A 87 4.89 5.50 5.46
N ALA A 88 5.81 5.90 4.58
CA ALA A 88 6.77 6.95 4.90
C ALA A 88 6.07 8.27 5.24
N THR A 89 4.98 8.62 4.55
CA THR A 89 4.20 9.83 4.85
C THR A 89 3.52 9.74 6.22
N ILE A 90 2.87 8.62 6.53
CA ILE A 90 2.27 8.37 7.84
C ILE A 90 3.33 8.39 8.94
N ASP A 91 4.52 7.83 8.67
CA ASP A 91 5.64 7.81 9.61
C ASP A 91 6.19 9.21 9.88
N ILE A 92 6.26 10.09 8.86
CA ILE A 92 6.60 11.52 9.04
C ILE A 92 5.59 12.18 9.97
N PHE A 93 4.29 12.07 9.68
CA PHE A 93 3.25 12.73 10.48
C PHE A 93 3.21 12.22 11.93
N SER A 94 3.25 10.89 12.11
CA SER A 94 3.24 10.30 13.45
C SER A 94 4.47 10.67 14.27
N THR A 95 5.67 10.62 13.67
CA THR A 95 6.92 11.02 14.33
C THR A 95 6.91 12.51 14.68
N ALA A 96 6.44 13.37 13.77
CA ALA A 96 6.36 14.81 14.01
C ALA A 96 5.38 15.15 15.13
N LEU A 97 4.19 14.53 15.13
CA LEU A 97 3.20 14.71 16.20
C LEU A 97 3.75 14.23 17.54
N HIS A 98 4.37 13.05 17.59
CA HIS A 98 4.95 12.52 18.83
C HIS A 98 6.10 13.38 19.38
N ALA A 99 7.01 13.82 18.51
CA ALA A 99 8.08 14.74 18.90
C ALA A 99 7.51 16.08 19.41
N PHE A 100 6.48 16.62 18.75
CA PHE A 100 5.83 17.85 19.18
C PHE A 100 5.13 17.69 20.53
N THR A 101 4.39 16.59 20.76
CA THR A 101 3.75 16.35 22.07
C THR A 101 4.79 16.25 23.18
N VAL A 102 5.90 15.53 22.96
CA VAL A 102 7.00 15.43 23.94
C VAL A 102 7.64 16.79 24.21
N LEU A 103 7.84 17.62 23.17
CA LEU A 103 8.40 18.97 23.33
C LEU A 103 7.46 19.90 24.10
N VAL A 104 6.16 19.90 23.79
CA VAL A 104 5.16 20.72 24.51
C VAL A 104 5.06 20.29 25.97
N ASP A 105 5.05 18.98 26.24
CA ASP A 105 5.01 18.47 27.61
C ASP A 105 6.30 18.79 28.39
N ALA A 106 7.47 18.71 27.74
CA ALA A 106 8.74 19.11 28.35
C ALA A 106 8.74 20.59 28.78
N GLN A 107 8.16 21.48 27.96
CA GLN A 107 8.02 22.90 28.30
C GLN A 107 7.05 23.13 29.47
N ARG A 108 5.97 22.34 29.57
CA ARG A 108 4.98 22.48 30.65
C ARG A 108 5.49 21.98 32.00
N VAL A 109 6.21 20.86 32.01
CA VAL A 109 6.64 20.18 33.24
C VAL A 109 8.05 20.62 33.69
N ASN A 110 8.69 21.52 32.94
CA ASN A 110 10.01 22.08 33.23
C ASN A 110 11.09 21.00 33.45
N ALA A 111 10.99 19.93 32.65
CA ALA A 111 11.78 18.72 32.81
C ALA A 111 12.68 18.48 31.60
N ASN A 112 13.82 17.81 31.81
CA ASN A 112 14.86 17.55 30.80
C ASN A 112 14.42 16.64 29.63
N TRP A 113 13.12 16.32 29.52
CA TRP A 113 12.53 15.53 28.42
C TRP A 113 12.62 16.24 27.06
N GLY A 114 12.94 17.54 27.02
CA GLY A 114 13.14 18.26 25.76
C GLY A 114 14.21 17.64 24.86
N ILE A 115 15.25 17.04 25.47
CA ILE A 115 16.31 16.32 24.73
C ILE A 115 15.72 15.10 24.01
N VAL A 116 14.81 14.35 24.65
CA VAL A 116 14.15 13.19 24.07
C VAL A 116 13.28 13.59 22.87
N GLY A 117 12.53 14.68 22.98
CA GLY A 117 11.76 15.25 21.88
C GLY A 117 12.65 15.68 20.69
N LEU A 118 13.82 16.28 20.99
CA LEU A 118 14.79 16.67 19.97
C LEU A 118 15.40 15.45 19.26
N PHE A 119 15.76 14.39 19.99
CA PHE A 119 16.18 13.12 19.38
C PHE A 119 15.06 12.50 18.54
N GLY A 120 13.80 12.64 18.97
CA GLY A 120 12.61 12.27 18.20
C GLY A 120 12.59 12.90 16.80
N LEU A 121 12.95 14.18 16.67
CA LEU A 121 13.01 14.88 15.38
C LEU A 121 14.09 14.33 14.45
N ILE A 122 15.20 13.78 14.97
CA ILE A 122 16.25 13.15 14.13
C ILE A 122 15.67 11.93 13.40
N PHE A 123 14.70 11.23 13.98
CA PHE A 123 14.06 10.10 13.32
C PHE A 123 13.24 10.48 12.07
N LEU A 124 12.90 11.77 11.87
CA LEU A 124 12.25 12.24 10.63
C LEU A 124 13.14 12.08 9.38
N ILE A 125 14.47 12.02 9.56
CA ILE A 125 15.41 11.81 8.45
C ILE A 125 15.13 10.47 7.76
N GLY A 126 14.81 9.43 8.52
CA GLY A 126 14.52 8.10 8.00
C GLY A 126 13.38 8.10 6.97
N PRO A 127 12.16 8.50 7.35
CA PRO A 127 11.00 8.57 6.47
C PRO A 127 11.20 9.47 5.24
N LEU A 128 11.91 10.60 5.38
CA LEU A 128 12.26 11.47 4.26
C LEU A 128 13.18 10.77 3.24
N CYS A 129 14.14 9.99 3.74
CA CYS A 129 14.98 9.11 2.91
C CYS A 129 14.16 8.00 2.26
N GLY A 130 13.20 7.41 2.97
CA GLY A 130 12.29 6.39 2.47
C GLY A 130 11.43 6.89 1.30
N LEU A 131 10.81 8.06 1.47
CA LEU A 131 9.99 8.70 0.44
C LEU A 131 10.82 9.01 -0.82
N SER A 132 12.03 9.54 -0.64
CA SER A 132 12.95 9.84 -1.74
C SER A 132 13.47 8.55 -2.41
N GLY A 133 13.76 7.53 -1.61
CA GLY A 133 14.21 6.21 -2.06
C GLY A 133 13.15 5.47 -2.89
N ALA A 134 11.88 5.51 -2.47
CA ALA A 134 10.75 4.95 -3.23
C ALA A 134 10.57 5.65 -4.58
N ARG A 135 10.71 6.97 -4.61
CA ARG A 135 10.53 7.77 -5.83
C ARG A 135 11.61 7.45 -6.85
N ARG A 136 12.86 7.33 -6.40
CA ARG A 136 14.03 7.10 -7.27
C ARG A 136 14.44 5.62 -7.41
N LEU A 137 13.69 4.69 -6.80
CA LEU A 137 14.06 3.26 -6.73
C LEU A 137 15.51 3.03 -6.25
N ASN A 138 16.01 3.90 -5.36
CA ASN A 138 17.39 3.86 -4.90
C ASN A 138 17.50 2.96 -3.65
N THR A 139 18.14 1.80 -3.82
CA THR A 139 18.32 0.78 -2.79
C THR A 139 19.02 1.29 -1.53
N SER A 140 20.02 2.18 -1.68
CA SER A 140 20.78 2.69 -0.54
C SER A 140 19.94 3.61 0.34
N LEU A 141 19.14 4.50 -0.27
CA LEU A 141 18.22 5.38 0.48
C LEU A 141 17.14 4.58 1.23
N VAL A 142 16.63 3.52 0.60
CA VAL A 142 15.65 2.63 1.22
C VAL A 142 16.29 1.83 2.38
N ALA A 143 17.56 1.44 2.24
CA ALA A 143 18.31 0.77 3.32
C ALA A 143 18.51 1.71 4.53
N VAL A 144 18.82 2.98 4.29
CA VAL A 144 18.91 4.00 5.34
C VAL A 144 17.57 4.13 6.05
N TYR A 145 16.46 4.26 5.32
CA TYR A 145 15.13 4.29 5.91
C TYR A 145 14.84 3.05 6.78
N LEU A 146 15.16 1.86 6.27
CA LEU A 146 14.99 0.61 7.01
C LEU A 146 15.80 0.58 8.31
N ALA A 147 17.04 1.06 8.30
CA ALA A 147 17.86 1.16 9.51
C ALA A 147 17.21 2.11 10.54
N PHE A 148 16.72 3.27 10.10
CA PHE A 148 15.99 4.19 10.96
C PHE A 148 14.70 3.58 11.50
N CYS A 149 13.94 2.81 10.71
CA CYS A 149 12.76 2.08 11.19
C CYS A 149 13.12 1.10 12.31
N ILE A 150 14.22 0.35 12.18
CA ILE A 150 14.67 -0.61 13.20
C ILE A 150 15.07 0.12 14.49
N VAL A 151 15.87 1.19 14.39
CA VAL A 151 16.30 1.96 15.56
C VAL A 151 15.10 2.63 16.23
N LYS A 152 14.19 3.23 15.46
CA LYS A 152 12.93 3.81 15.96
C LYS A 152 12.07 2.77 16.67
N THR A 153 11.91 1.58 16.09
CA THR A 153 11.17 0.48 16.72
C THR A 153 11.79 0.08 18.06
N GLY A 154 13.12 -0.02 18.13
CA GLY A 154 13.82 -0.31 19.38
C GLY A 154 13.60 0.78 20.44
N PHE A 155 13.57 2.04 20.01
CA PHE A 155 13.29 3.18 20.89
C PHE A 155 11.84 3.18 21.41
N GLU A 156 10.84 2.95 20.55
CA GLU A 156 9.44 2.83 20.96
C GLU A 156 9.21 1.64 21.90
N PHE A 157 9.89 0.52 21.65
CA PHE A 157 9.85 -0.65 22.52
C PHE A 157 10.44 -0.36 23.90
N ALA A 158 11.57 0.36 23.95
CA ALA A 158 12.15 0.81 25.23
C ALA A 158 11.20 1.74 25.98
N LEU A 159 10.54 2.69 25.29
CA LEU A 159 9.52 3.55 25.89
C LEU A 159 8.32 2.76 26.40
N ALA A 160 7.87 1.73 25.68
CA ALA A 160 6.78 0.85 26.10
C ALA A 160 7.10 0.07 27.39
N ILE A 161 8.38 -0.31 27.60
CA ILE A 161 8.83 -0.96 28.84
C ILE A 161 8.86 0.03 30.00
N VAL A 162 9.42 1.23 29.79
CA VAL A 162 9.57 2.25 30.84
C VAL A 162 8.22 2.87 31.21
N THR A 163 7.37 3.06 30.22
CA THR A 163 6.06 3.72 30.34
C THR A 163 5.02 2.75 29.77
N PRO A 164 4.39 1.90 30.59
CA PRO A 164 3.52 0.81 30.14
C PRO A 164 2.15 1.32 29.65
N TYR A 165 2.14 2.39 28.85
CA TYR A 165 0.98 2.83 28.12
C TYR A 165 0.75 1.90 26.94
N LEU A 166 -0.45 1.32 26.89
CA LEU A 166 -0.91 0.45 25.81
C LEU A 166 -0.68 1.03 24.41
N MET A 167 -0.73 2.37 24.28
CA MET A 167 -0.49 3.09 23.03
C MET A 167 0.92 2.85 22.46
N TYR A 168 1.96 2.79 23.29
CA TYR A 168 3.33 2.54 22.83
C TYR A 168 3.51 1.09 22.35
N VAL A 169 2.81 0.14 22.97
CA VAL A 169 2.80 -1.26 22.54
C VAL A 169 2.14 -1.37 21.17
N ILE A 170 0.98 -0.74 20.97
CA ILE A 170 0.28 -0.73 19.67
C ILE A 170 1.15 -0.07 18.60
N ALA A 171 1.76 1.09 18.90
CA ALA A 171 2.65 1.79 17.99
C ALA A 171 3.83 0.90 17.57
N SER A 172 4.49 0.23 18.53
CA SER A 172 5.61 -0.68 18.27
C SER A 172 5.21 -1.85 17.36
N LEU A 173 4.00 -2.41 17.54
CA LEU A 173 3.50 -3.50 16.70
C LEU A 173 3.23 -3.04 15.26
N ILE A 174 2.62 -1.85 15.09
CA ILE A 174 2.42 -1.24 13.77
C ILE A 174 3.78 -0.97 13.10
N GLN A 175 4.75 -0.44 13.86
CA GLN A 175 6.08 -0.13 13.34
C GLN A 175 6.87 -1.39 12.94
N LEU A 176 6.73 -2.49 13.69
CA LEU A 176 7.29 -3.79 13.30
C LEU A 176 6.68 -4.30 11.97
N TRP A 177 5.36 -4.15 11.80
CA TRP A 177 4.70 -4.52 10.57
C TRP A 177 5.17 -3.66 9.38
N ILE A 178 5.26 -2.34 9.56
CA ILE A 178 5.82 -1.44 8.54
C ILE A 178 7.27 -1.84 8.21
N THR A 179 8.09 -2.10 9.22
CA THR A 179 9.49 -2.53 9.04
C THR A 179 9.58 -3.81 8.21
N LYS A 180 8.69 -4.78 8.44
CA LYS A 180 8.60 -6.01 7.62
C LYS A 180 8.26 -5.69 6.16
N ILE A 181 7.33 -4.78 5.90
CA ILE A 181 6.96 -4.37 4.53
C ILE A 181 8.15 -3.67 3.85
N VAL A 182 8.81 -2.74 4.54
CA VAL A 182 9.99 -2.01 4.03
C VAL A 182 11.15 -2.98 3.76
N PHE A 183 11.39 -3.95 4.64
CA PHE A 183 12.39 -5.00 4.43
C PHE A 183 12.09 -5.82 3.18
N THR A 184 10.83 -6.23 2.99
CA THR A 184 10.39 -7.00 1.81
C THR A 184 10.60 -6.19 0.53
N PHE A 185 10.21 -4.92 0.53
CA PHE A 185 10.44 -4.00 -0.58
C PHE A 185 11.93 -3.81 -0.87
N TRP A 186 12.74 -3.57 0.15
CA TRP A 186 14.20 -3.41 0.02
C TRP A 186 14.84 -4.66 -0.60
N ARG A 187 14.43 -5.86 -0.14
CA ARG A 187 14.92 -7.13 -0.68
C ARG A 187 14.54 -7.30 -2.14
N ALA A 188 13.28 -7.02 -2.51
CA ALA A 188 12.83 -7.08 -3.90
C ALA A 188 13.59 -6.07 -4.78
N LEU A 189 13.81 -4.85 -4.27
CA LEU A 189 14.58 -3.82 -4.97
C LEU A 189 16.06 -4.18 -5.13
N ARG A 190 16.65 -4.98 -4.23
CA ARG A 190 18.01 -5.52 -4.38
C ARG A 190 18.13 -6.59 -5.45
N ALA A 191 17.06 -7.34 -5.71
CA ALA A 191 17.05 -8.38 -6.75
C ALA A 191 17.05 -7.79 -8.17
N LEU A 192 16.56 -6.55 -8.34
CA LEU A 192 16.52 -5.88 -9.64
C LEU A 192 17.89 -5.33 -10.06
N THR A 193 18.23 -5.56 -11.33
CA THR A 193 19.39 -4.94 -11.98
C THR A 193 19.20 -3.43 -12.16
N PRO A 194 20.29 -2.64 -12.28
CA PRO A 194 20.18 -1.20 -12.53
C PRO A 194 19.42 -0.85 -13.82
N GLN A 195 19.53 -1.69 -14.86
CA GLN A 195 18.82 -1.50 -16.13
C GLN A 195 17.30 -1.65 -15.96
N GLN A 196 16.85 -2.70 -15.25
CA GLN A 196 15.43 -2.88 -14.93
C GLN A 196 14.87 -1.72 -14.11
N LYS A 197 15.65 -1.19 -13.14
CA LYS A 197 15.26 -0.01 -12.36
C LYS A 197 15.07 1.21 -13.25
N ALA A 198 15.96 1.44 -14.21
CA ALA A 198 15.85 2.54 -15.15
C ALA A 198 14.61 2.39 -16.07
N GLN A 199 14.33 1.18 -16.55
CA GLN A 199 13.13 0.88 -17.34
C GLN A 199 11.84 1.08 -16.53
N LEU A 200 11.82 0.68 -15.25
CA LEU A 200 10.69 0.90 -14.34
C LEU A 200 10.46 2.39 -14.00
N LEU A 201 11.52 3.21 -14.07
CA LEU A 201 11.45 4.66 -13.88
C LEU A 201 11.01 5.41 -15.13
N ASP A 202 11.23 4.84 -16.31
CA ASP A 202 10.85 5.42 -17.60
C ASP A 202 9.54 4.82 -18.12
N PRO A 203 8.39 5.51 -17.92
CA PRO A 203 7.10 5.03 -18.39
C PRO A 203 6.99 4.99 -19.92
N THR A 204 7.85 5.73 -20.66
CA THR A 204 7.84 5.70 -22.14
C THR A 204 8.52 4.45 -22.69
N SER A 205 9.67 4.05 -22.13
CA SER A 205 10.35 2.82 -22.54
C SER A 205 9.48 1.57 -22.36
N ALA A 206 8.67 1.52 -21.30
CA ALA A 206 7.81 0.38 -21.04
C ALA A 206 6.64 0.25 -22.04
N ARG A 207 6.23 1.35 -22.66
CA ARG A 207 5.09 1.41 -23.59
C ARG A 207 5.43 0.82 -24.96
N ASP A 208 6.68 1.00 -25.40
CA ASP A 208 7.15 0.54 -26.70
C ASP A 208 7.45 -0.96 -26.71
N VAL A 209 7.83 -1.53 -25.56
CA VAL A 209 8.11 -2.98 -25.43
C VAL A 209 6.82 -3.77 -25.23
N HIS A 210 5.83 -3.21 -24.52
CA HIS A 210 4.55 -3.86 -24.26
C HIS A 210 3.37 -2.90 -24.42
N PRO A 211 2.77 -2.79 -25.62
CA PRO A 211 1.69 -1.83 -25.92
C PRO A 211 0.38 -2.07 -25.13
N GLY A 212 0.33 -3.08 -24.25
CA GLY A 212 -0.80 -3.39 -23.37
C GLY A 212 -0.65 -2.97 -21.90
N PHE A 213 0.51 -2.49 -21.45
CA PHE A 213 0.70 -2.10 -20.05
C PHE A 213 0.58 -0.58 -19.85
N ALA A 214 -0.58 -0.14 -19.37
CA ALA A 214 -0.73 1.17 -18.75
C ALA A 214 -0.60 0.99 -17.23
N TYR A 215 0.51 1.44 -16.66
CA TYR A 215 0.70 1.53 -15.22
C TYR A 215 0.10 2.86 -14.76
N TRP A 216 -0.95 2.83 -13.95
CA TRP A 216 -1.48 3.98 -13.20
C TRP A 216 -1.08 3.88 -11.73
#